data_AF-A0A1H2G474-F1
#
_entry.id   AF-A0A1H2G474-F1
#
_cell.length_a   1.000
_cell.length_b   1.000
_cell.length_c   1.000
_cell.angle_alpha   90.00
_cell.angle_beta   90.00
_cell.angle_gamma   90.00
#
_symmetry.space_group_name_H-M   'P 1'
#
loop_
_entity.id
_entity.type
_entity.pdbx_description
1 polymer ?
#
loop_
_entity_poly.entity_id
_entity_poly.type
_entity_poly.pdbx_seq_one_letter_code
_entity_poly.pdbx_strand_id
1 'polypeptide(L)'
;MLELGYLGLFLAAFGAASLLPLQSEAVLVGLLLAESHPVAALLVVATAGNLLGSLLNWWLGRSLDRFRHRRWFPVGAAQLDRAQHWYRRYGRWSLLLSWLPVVGDPLTLVAGMLRESLWVFLLLVGLAKGLRYLALAALTLGWG
;
A
#
# COMPACT_ATOMS: atom_id res chain seq x y z
N MET A 1 25.58 3.16 -9.73
CA MET A 1 24.83 1.89 -9.56
C MET A 1 24.01 1.86 -8.28
N LEU A 2 24.53 2.33 -7.13
CA LEU A 2 23.79 2.37 -5.85
C LEU A 2 22.47 3.20 -5.92
N GLU A 3 22.49 4.39 -6.53
CA GLU A 3 21.29 5.24 -6.63
C GLU A 3 20.18 4.62 -7.51
N LEU A 4 20.56 3.85 -8.53
CA LEU A 4 19.61 3.15 -9.41
C LEU A 4 18.87 2.04 -8.66
N GLY A 5 19.51 1.40 -7.68
CA GLY A 5 18.89 0.36 -6.85
C GLY A 5 17.80 0.91 -5.94
N TYR A 6 18.07 2.01 -5.23
CA TYR A 6 17.07 2.67 -4.38
C TYR A 6 15.95 3.32 -5.19
N LEU A 7 16.28 4.03 -6.27
CA LEU A 7 15.26 4.68 -7.11
C LEU A 7 14.37 3.62 -7.80
N GLY A 8 14.95 2.53 -8.30
CA GLY A 8 14.21 1.42 -8.88
C GLY A 8 13.28 0.75 -7.87
N LEU A 9 13.75 0.49 -6.65
CA LEU A 9 12.93 -0.05 -5.56
C LEU A 9 11.80 0.90 -5.16
N PHE A 10 12.08 2.20 -5.06
CA PHE A 10 11.07 3.22 -4.77
C PHE A 10 9.98 3.26 -5.84
N LEU A 11 10.36 3.33 -7.12
CA LEU A 11 9.42 3.39 -8.24
C LEU A 11 8.61 2.09 -8.36
N ALA A 12 9.24 0.93 -8.13
CA ALA A 12 8.55 -0.35 -8.09
C ALA A 12 7.54 -0.41 -6.94
N ALA A 13 7.90 0.01 -5.73
CA ALA A 13 7.02 0.05 -4.56
C ALA A 13 5.88 1.07 -4.71
N PHE A 14 6.17 2.23 -5.29
CA PHE A 14 5.17 3.24 -5.61
C PHE A 14 4.18 2.75 -6.68
N GLY A 15 4.70 2.16 -7.76
CA GLY A 15 3.88 1.61 -8.83
C GLY A 15 3.03 0.43 -8.37
N ALA A 16 3.60 -0.48 -7.56
CA ALA A 16 2.90 -1.61 -6.95
C ALA A 16 1.67 -1.17 -6.17
N ALA A 17 1.81 -0.08 -5.41
CA ALA A 17 0.71 0.50 -4.68
C ALA A 17 -0.29 1.23 -5.60
N SER A 18 0.11 1.68 -6.78
CA SER A 18 -0.70 2.52 -7.68
C SER A 18 -1.61 1.73 -8.64
N LEU A 19 -2.16 0.59 -8.19
CA LEU A 19 -3.00 -0.35 -8.98
C LEU A 19 -2.28 -1.05 -10.15
N LEU A 20 -0.99 -0.78 -10.37
CA LEU A 20 -0.18 -1.56 -11.31
C LEU A 20 0.25 -2.86 -10.62
N PRO A 21 0.15 -4.03 -11.28
CA PRO A 21 0.61 -5.31 -10.72
C PRO A 21 2.14 -5.39 -10.76
N LEU A 22 2.81 -4.49 -10.05
CA LEU A 22 4.26 -4.49 -9.84
C LEU A 22 4.56 -5.26 -8.55
N GLN A 23 5.46 -6.24 -8.63
CA GLN A 23 5.92 -7.01 -7.47
C GLN A 23 7.15 -6.31 -6.87
N SER A 24 6.91 -5.29 -6.05
CA SER A 24 7.97 -4.58 -5.33
C SER A 24 8.77 -5.50 -4.39
N GLU A 25 8.15 -6.61 -3.96
CA GLU A 25 8.72 -7.64 -3.11
C GLU A 25 9.84 -8.40 -3.81
N ALA A 26 9.67 -8.72 -5.10
CA ALA A 26 10.69 -9.41 -5.89
C ALA A 26 11.95 -8.53 -6.06
N VAL A 27 11.77 -7.23 -6.27
CA VAL A 27 12.87 -6.26 -6.37
C VAL A 27 13.59 -6.13 -5.02
N LEU A 28 12.85 -6.05 -3.91
CA LEU A 28 13.43 -6.01 -2.56
C LEU A 28 14.24 -7.26 -2.26
N VAL A 29 13.68 -8.46 -2.51
CA VAL A 29 14.37 -9.74 -2.29
C VAL A 29 15.64 -9.84 -3.13
N GLY A 30 15.59 -9.44 -4.41
CA GLY A 30 16.77 -9.43 -5.27
C GLY A 30 17.88 -8.51 -4.75
N LEU A 31 17.53 -7.33 -4.23
CA LEU A 31 18.49 -6.39 -3.65
C LEU A 31 19.05 -6.86 -2.30
N LEU A 32 18.23 -7.54 -1.48
CA LEU A 32 18.67 -8.16 -0.23
C LEU A 32 19.68 -9.28 -0.48
N LEU A 33 19.38 -10.18 -1.43
CA LEU A 33 20.26 -11.30 -1.80
C LEU A 33 21.56 -10.85 -2.48
N ALA A 34 21.55 -9.67 -3.11
CA ALA A 34 22.76 -9.10 -3.70
C ALA A 34 23.72 -8.49 -2.66
N GLU A 35 23.30 -8.38 -1.38
CA GLU A 35 24.07 -7.81 -0.26
C GLU A 35 24.71 -6.43 -0.52
N SER A 36 24.20 -5.73 -1.54
CA SER A 36 24.82 -4.52 -2.09
C SER A 36 24.41 -3.25 -1.35
N HIS A 37 23.39 -3.34 -0.49
CA HIS A 37 22.79 -2.21 0.21
C HIS A 37 22.39 -2.58 1.64
N PRO A 38 22.49 -1.65 2.60
CA PRO A 38 22.02 -1.88 3.96
C PRO A 38 20.51 -2.16 3.99
N VAL A 39 20.13 -3.25 4.66
CA VAL A 39 18.75 -3.75 4.81
C VAL A 39 17.81 -2.64 5.29
N ALA A 40 18.23 -1.87 6.30
CA ALA A 40 17.42 -0.79 6.86
C ALA A 40 17.07 0.29 5.81
N ALA A 41 18.01 0.65 4.93
CA ALA A 41 17.75 1.64 3.88
C ALA A 41 16.78 1.10 2.83
N LEU A 42 16.93 -0.16 2.42
CA LEU A 42 15.99 -0.80 1.48
C LEU A 42 14.56 -0.85 2.05
N LEU A 43 14.42 -1.22 3.32
CA LEU A 43 13.13 -1.23 4.02
C LEU A 43 12.49 0.16 4.07
N VAL A 44 13.26 1.20 4.41
CA VAL A 44 12.76 2.58 4.45
C VAL A 44 12.31 3.03 3.07
N VAL A 45 13.11 2.80 2.04
CA VAL A 45 12.80 3.21 0.65
C VAL A 45 11.57 2.48 0.11
N ALA A 46 11.49 1.14 0.29
CA ALA A 46 10.34 0.36 -0.13
C ALA A 46 9.07 0.78 0.61
N THR A 47 9.14 0.96 1.93
CA THR A 47 8.00 1.40 2.74
C THR A 47 7.54 2.80 2.34
N ALA A 48 8.48 3.74 2.10
CA ALA A 48 8.16 5.10 1.68
C ALA A 48 7.47 5.13 0.29
N GLY A 49 8.01 4.41 -0.69
CA GLY A 49 7.41 4.32 -2.03
C GLY A 49 6.00 3.74 -1.98
N ASN A 50 5.82 2.66 -1.22
CA ASN A 50 4.53 1.99 -1.08
C ASN A 50 3.51 2.85 -0.31
N LEU A 51 3.94 3.56 0.74
CA LEU A 51 3.10 4.49 1.49
C LEU A 51 2.65 5.66 0.61
N LEU A 52 3.53 6.20 -0.25
CA LEU A 52 3.19 7.29 -1.18
C LEU A 52 2.20 6.84 -2.26
N GLY A 53 2.36 5.65 -2.84
CA GLY A 53 1.37 5.14 -3.79
C GLY A 53 0.02 4.82 -3.12
N SER A 54 0.05 4.34 -1.88
CA SER A 54 -1.16 4.15 -1.06
C SER A 54 -1.85 5.48 -0.74
N LEU A 55 -1.07 6.53 -0.48
CA LEU A 55 -1.57 7.89 -0.28
C LEU A 55 -2.23 8.43 -1.55
N LEU A 56 -1.64 8.15 -2.72
CA LEU A 56 -2.24 8.49 -4.01
C LEU A 56 -3.61 7.80 -4.17
N ASN A 57 -3.73 6.51 -3.85
CA ASN A 57 -5.01 5.81 -3.87
C ASN A 57 -6.03 6.42 -2.91
N TRP A 58 -5.62 6.74 -1.68
CA TRP A 58 -6.50 7.39 -0.71
C TRP A 58 -6.99 8.76 -1.23
N TRP A 59 -6.10 9.54 -1.85
CA TRP A 59 -6.46 10.83 -2.43
C TRP A 59 -7.37 10.71 -3.64
N LEU A 60 -7.11 9.71 -4.51
CA LEU A 60 -7.97 9.36 -5.63
C LEU A 60 -9.35 8.93 -5.14
N GLY A 61 -9.43 8.03 -4.16
CA GLY A 61 -10.68 7.61 -3.54
C GLY A 61 -11.50 8.78 -2.99
N ARG A 62 -10.84 9.70 -2.27
CA ARG A 62 -11.49 10.89 -1.72
C ARG A 62 -11.98 11.86 -2.80
N SER A 63 -11.29 11.94 -3.93
CA SER A 63 -11.69 12.76 -5.07
C SER A 63 -12.82 12.10 -5.86
N LEU A 64 -12.78 10.77 -5.99
CA LEU A 64 -13.76 9.92 -6.67
C LEU A 64 -15.12 9.91 -5.96
N ASP A 65 -15.15 9.99 -4.63
CA ASP A 65 -16.41 10.09 -3.86
C ASP A 65 -17.30 11.25 -4.33
N ARG A 66 -16.72 12.37 -4.82
CA ARG A 66 -17.48 13.49 -5.39
C ARG A 66 -18.26 13.11 -6.66
N PHE A 67 -17.82 12.08 -7.36
CA PHE A 67 -18.42 11.60 -8.61
C PHE A 67 -19.30 10.35 -8.41
N ARG A 68 -19.55 9.92 -7.16
CA ARG A 68 -20.35 8.72 -6.83
C ARG A 68 -21.74 8.66 -7.47
N HIS A 69 -22.32 9.80 -7.84
CA HIS A 69 -23.63 9.91 -8.48
C HIS A 69 -23.56 10.02 -10.02
N ARG A 70 -22.37 9.97 -10.61
CA ARG A 70 -22.20 10.03 -12.07
C ARG A 70 -22.32 8.63 -12.67
N ARG A 71 -22.95 8.54 -13.84
CA ARG A 71 -23.22 7.29 -14.56
C ARG A 71 -21.96 6.54 -15.05
N TRP A 72 -20.80 7.23 -15.12
CA TRP A 72 -19.51 6.66 -15.49
C TRP A 72 -18.71 6.12 -14.30
N PHE A 73 -19.21 6.29 -13.08
CA PHE A 73 -18.48 5.94 -11.87
C PHE A 73 -18.27 4.41 -11.78
N PRO A 74 -17.01 3.94 -11.62
CA PRO A 74 -16.67 2.53 -11.81
C PRO A 74 -17.10 1.61 -10.66
N VAL A 75 -17.47 2.15 -9.49
CA VAL A 75 -17.88 1.35 -8.32
C VAL A 75 -19.40 1.41 -8.14
N GLY A 76 -20.06 0.26 -8.15
CA GLY A 76 -21.53 0.21 -8.01
C GLY A 76 -22.01 0.65 -6.63
N ALA A 77 -23.23 1.20 -6.55
CA ALA A 77 -23.85 1.61 -5.28
C ALA A 77 -23.89 0.47 -4.23
N ALA A 78 -24.18 -0.77 -4.66
CA ALA A 78 -24.19 -1.94 -3.79
C ALA A 78 -22.79 -2.30 -3.24
N GLN A 79 -21.72 -2.09 -4.02
CA GLN A 79 -20.34 -2.31 -3.55
C GLN A 79 -19.95 -1.25 -2.53
N LEU A 80 -20.31 0.01 -2.77
CA LEU A 80 -20.11 1.12 -1.84
C LEU A 80 -20.87 0.91 -0.53
N ASP A 81 -22.11 0.44 -0.58
CA ASP A 81 -22.89 0.14 0.62
C ASP A 81 -22.33 -1.06 1.40
N ARG A 82 -21.82 -2.07 0.71
CA ARG A 82 -21.14 -3.21 1.34
C ARG A 82 -19.83 -2.77 1.99
N ALA A 83 -19.05 -1.94 1.31
CA ALA A 83 -17.82 -1.35 1.83
C ALA A 83 -18.09 -0.47 3.06
N GLN A 84 -19.14 0.37 3.03
CA GLN A 84 -19.58 1.15 4.19
C GLN A 84 -20.02 0.27 5.36
N HIS A 85 -20.80 -0.78 5.12
CA HIS A 85 -21.20 -1.71 6.19
C HIS A 85 -19.99 -2.40 6.82
N TRP A 86 -19.05 -2.87 6.01
CA TRP A 86 -17.79 -3.46 6.47
C TRP A 86 -16.98 -2.46 7.27
N TYR A 87 -16.84 -1.23 6.78
CA TYR A 87 -16.09 -0.18 7.45
C TYR A 87 -16.77 0.28 8.75
N ARG A 88 -18.11 0.29 8.83
CA ARG A 88 -18.80 0.54 10.10
C ARG A 88 -18.58 -0.58 11.12
N ARG A 89 -18.44 -1.83 10.65
CA ARG A 89 -18.25 -3.01 11.52
C ARG A 89 -16.81 -3.15 12.03
N TYR A 90 -15.83 -2.97 11.16
CA TYR A 90 -14.40 -3.16 11.47
C TYR A 90 -13.64 -1.86 11.67
N GLY A 91 -14.22 -0.72 11.26
CA GLY A 91 -13.65 0.60 11.42
C GLY A 91 -12.31 0.78 10.72
N ARG A 92 -11.55 1.71 11.27
CA ARG A 92 -10.16 2.01 10.91
C ARG A 92 -9.24 0.77 10.94
N TRP A 93 -9.51 -0.22 11.79
CA TRP A 93 -8.71 -1.45 11.91
C TRP A 93 -8.69 -2.30 10.65
N SER A 94 -9.70 -2.17 9.80
CA SER A 94 -9.69 -2.80 8.48
C SER A 94 -8.44 -2.44 7.69
N LEU A 95 -7.88 -1.23 7.84
CA LEU A 95 -6.65 -0.80 7.17
C LEU A 95 -5.44 -1.66 7.49
N LEU A 96 -5.39 -2.35 8.63
CA LEU A 96 -4.32 -3.31 8.91
C LEU A 96 -4.33 -4.49 7.94
N LEU A 97 -5.49 -4.85 7.40
CA LEU A 97 -5.62 -5.86 6.34
C LEU A 97 -5.01 -5.39 5.01
N SER A 98 -4.58 -4.12 4.88
CA SER A 98 -3.92 -3.65 3.66
C SER A 98 -2.58 -4.31 3.39
N TRP A 99 -2.05 -5.08 4.35
CA TRP A 99 -0.86 -5.91 4.15
C TRP A 99 -1.10 -7.07 3.18
N LEU A 100 -2.35 -7.53 3.01
CA LEU A 100 -2.67 -8.68 2.17
C LEU A 100 -2.41 -8.38 0.67
N PRO A 101 -1.79 -9.32 -0.06
CA PRO A 101 -1.62 -9.19 -1.50
C PRO A 101 -2.99 -9.07 -2.18
N VAL A 102 -3.09 -8.27 -3.24
CA VAL A 102 -4.31 -8.02 -4.05
C VAL A 102 -5.41 -7.19 -3.35
N VAL A 103 -5.63 -7.36 -2.05
CA VAL A 103 -6.72 -6.68 -1.32
C VAL A 103 -6.31 -5.29 -0.82
N GLY A 104 -5.02 -5.07 -0.60
CA GLY A 104 -4.55 -3.87 0.09
C GLY A 104 -4.82 -2.56 -0.65
N ASP A 105 -4.50 -2.46 -1.93
CA ASP A 105 -4.61 -1.20 -2.65
C ASP A 105 -6.08 -0.76 -2.88
N PRO A 106 -7.01 -1.67 -3.25
CA PRO A 106 -8.44 -1.36 -3.24
C PRO A 106 -8.94 -0.87 -1.88
N LEU A 107 -8.44 -1.45 -0.78
CA LEU A 107 -8.81 -1.04 0.57
C LEU A 107 -8.34 0.39 0.88
N THR A 108 -7.13 0.77 0.44
CA THR A 108 -6.64 2.15 0.62
C THR A 108 -7.47 3.18 -0.16
N LEU A 109 -7.92 2.80 -1.35
CA LEU A 109 -8.80 3.63 -2.18
C LEU A 109 -10.19 3.77 -1.56
N VAL A 110 -10.77 2.67 -1.06
CA VAL A 110 -12.05 2.68 -0.33
C VAL A 110 -11.96 3.53 0.93
N ALA A 111 -10.87 3.45 1.69
CA ALA A 111 -10.67 4.30 2.87
C ALA A 111 -10.64 5.80 2.51
N GLY A 112 -10.07 6.14 1.36
CA GLY A 112 -10.15 7.48 0.76
C GLY A 112 -11.58 7.91 0.46
N MET A 113 -12.36 7.05 -0.19
CA MET A 113 -13.78 7.29 -0.50
C MET A 113 -14.61 7.52 0.77
N LEU A 114 -14.32 6.76 1.82
CA LEU A 114 -14.98 6.88 3.13
C LEU A 114 -14.47 8.07 3.96
N ARG A 115 -13.56 8.88 3.40
CA ARG A 115 -13.01 10.10 4.00
C ARG A 115 -12.26 9.86 5.32
N GLU A 116 -11.62 8.69 5.45
CA GLU A 116 -10.83 8.34 6.64
C GLU A 116 -9.73 9.38 6.89
N SER A 117 -9.42 9.66 8.16
CA SER A 117 -8.42 10.68 8.49
C SER A 117 -7.02 10.28 7.99
N LEU A 118 -6.33 11.23 7.36
CA LEU A 118 -5.00 11.01 6.77
C LEU A 118 -4.00 10.46 7.80
N TRP A 119 -4.05 10.97 9.04
CA TRP A 119 -3.16 10.52 10.11
C TRP A 119 -3.37 9.06 10.50
N VAL A 120 -4.62 8.64 10.67
CA VAL A 120 -4.95 7.23 10.98
C VAL A 120 -4.58 6.34 9.80
N PHE A 121 -4.83 6.80 8.58
CA PHE A 121 -4.46 6.09 7.37
C PHE A 121 -2.95 5.84 7.30
N LEU A 122 -2.13 6.89 7.45
CA LEU A 122 -0.68 6.78 7.38
C LEU A 122 -0.12 5.88 8.48
N LEU A 123 -0.63 5.98 9.71
CA LEU A 123 -0.19 5.14 10.81
C LEU A 123 -0.52 3.66 10.57
N LEU A 124 -1.76 3.34 10.23
CA LEU A 124 -2.18 1.94 10.08
C LEU A 124 -1.61 1.29 8.82
N VAL A 125 -1.64 1.99 7.68
CA VAL A 125 -1.09 1.47 6.42
C VAL A 125 0.42 1.42 6.45
N GLY A 126 1.07 2.44 7.03
CA GLY A 126 2.52 2.44 7.23
C GLY A 126 2.98 1.30 8.12
N LEU A 127 2.27 1.04 9.22
CA LEU A 127 2.56 -0.09 10.10
C LEU A 127 2.32 -1.43 9.39
N ALA A 128 1.19 -1.60 8.70
CA ALA A 128 0.86 -2.82 7.98
C ALA A 128 1.87 -3.16 6.87
N LYS A 129 2.24 -2.16 6.04
CA LYS A 129 3.19 -2.34 4.93
C LYS A 129 4.63 -2.44 5.41
N GLY A 130 5.01 -1.67 6.44
CA GLY A 130 6.30 -1.81 7.10
C GLY A 130 6.51 -3.20 7.70
N LEU A 131 5.49 -3.73 8.40
CA LEU A 131 5.53 -5.08 8.96
C LEU A 131 5.69 -6.16 7.87
N ARG A 132 5.02 -6.00 6.73
CA ARG A 132 5.18 -6.92 5.59
C ARG A 132 6.61 -6.95 5.07
N TYR A 133 7.22 -5.78 4.86
CA TYR A 133 8.60 -5.71 4.39
C TYR A 133 9.60 -6.23 5.43
N LEU A 134 9.36 -5.98 6.72
CA LEU A 134 10.13 -6.57 7.82
C LEU A 134 10.04 -8.10 7.82
N ALA A 135 8.82 -8.64 7.69
CA ALA A 135 8.61 -10.09 7.64
C ALA A 135 9.31 -10.72 6.42
N LEU A 136 9.22 -10.07 5.25
CA LEU A 136 9.94 -10.48 4.04
C LEU A 136 11.46 -10.46 4.24
N ALA A 137 12.00 -9.37 4.81
CA ALA A 137 13.43 -9.28 5.07
C ALA A 137 13.89 -10.34 6.07
N ALA A 138 13.15 -10.57 7.15
CA ALA A 138 13.45 -11.61 8.14
C ALA A 138 13.41 -13.03 7.52
N LEU A 139 12.42 -13.31 6.67
CA LEU A 139 12.31 -14.59 5.97
C LEU A 139 13.43 -14.78 4.94
N THR A 140 13.85 -13.71 4.27
CA THR A 140 14.86 -13.74 3.20
C THR A 140 16.27 -13.86 3.76
N LEU A 141 16.57 -13.10 4.81
CA LEU A 141 17.89 -13.13 5.45
C LEU A 141 18.07 -14.37 6.31
N GLY A 142 16.97 -15.03 6.68
CA GLY A 142 16.98 -16.11 7.66
C GLY A 142 17.36 -15.55 9.04
N TRP A 143 16.62 -15.88 10.08
CA TRP A 143 17.28 -15.95 11.38
C TRP A 143 18.19 -17.19 11.35
N GLY A 144 19.42 -16.97 10.91
CA GLY A 144 20.55 -17.89 10.98
C GLY A 144 21.70 -17.22 11.70
#